data_AF-A0A846PBY9-F1
#
_entry.id   AF-A0A846PBY9-F1
#
_cell.length_a   1.000
_cell.length_b   1.000
_cell.length_c   1.000
_cell.angle_alpha   90.00
_cell.angle_beta   90.00
_cell.angle_gamma   90.00
#
_symmetry.space_group_name_H-M   'P 1'
#
loop_
_entity.id
_entity.type
_entity.pdbx_description
1 polymer ?
#
loop_
_entity_poly.entity_id
_entity_poly.type
_entity_poly.pdbx_seq_one_letter_code
_entity_poly.pdbx_strand_id
1 'polypeptide(L)'
;MRIDHHVEVLSRLLDLTDQQKAAVTDVLDGTLPKREAVLIALRDDEISLEDALGDLMTLKDESIAAIRDILIEKQINRLEALKPLRMRFARW
;
A
#
# COMPACT_ATOMS: atom_id res chain seq x y z
N MET A 1 -11.13 3.47 -5.48
CA MET A 1 -9.88 3.40 -6.27
C MET A 1 -9.54 1.92 -6.36
N ARG A 2 -9.67 1.29 -7.54
CA ARG A 2 -9.46 -0.16 -7.69
C ARG A 2 -7.98 -0.49 -7.55
N ILE A 3 -7.64 -1.64 -6.96
CA ILE A 3 -6.27 -2.13 -6.80
C ILE A 3 -5.51 -2.10 -8.13
N ASP A 4 -6.19 -2.43 -9.24
CA ASP A 4 -5.70 -2.30 -10.61
C ASP A 4 -5.02 -0.96 -10.90
N HIS A 5 -5.59 0.15 -10.41
CA HIS A 5 -5.02 1.47 -10.63
C HIS A 5 -3.74 1.68 -9.83
N HIS A 6 -3.66 1.17 -8.59
CA HIS A 6 -2.44 1.24 -7.79
C HIS A 6 -1.33 0.39 -8.39
N VAL A 7 -1.66 -0.83 -8.83
CA VAL A 7 -0.72 -1.73 -9.50
C VAL A 7 -0.22 -1.11 -10.80
N GLU A 8 -1.09 -0.50 -11.60
CA GLU A 8 -0.70 0.16 -12.85
C GLU A 8 0.23 1.35 -12.62
N VAL A 9 -0.03 2.17 -11.60
CA VAL A 9 0.87 3.27 -11.22
C VAL A 9 2.24 2.74 -10.80
N LEU A 10 2.29 1.74 -9.92
CA LEU A 10 3.54 1.10 -9.50
C LEU A 10 4.26 0.43 -10.67
N SER A 11 3.52 -0.23 -11.55
CA SER A 11 4.04 -0.86 -12.77
C SER A 11 4.79 0.13 -13.64
N ARG A 12 4.22 1.32 -13.86
CA ARG A 12 4.85 2.35 -14.71
C ARG A 12 6.05 3.00 -14.02
N LEU A 13 5.94 3.27 -12.72
CA LEU A 13 7.00 3.96 -11.98
C LEU A 13 8.21 3.07 -11.71
N LEU A 14 7.97 1.77 -11.48
CA LEU A 14 9.00 0.82 -11.10
C LEU A 14 9.43 -0.08 -12.26
N ASP A 15 8.69 -0.07 -13.39
CA ASP A 15 8.92 -0.96 -14.52
C ASP A 15 8.79 -2.44 -14.08
N LEU A 16 7.60 -2.78 -13.57
CA LEU A 16 7.29 -4.12 -13.05
C LEU A 16 7.05 -5.11 -14.18
N THR A 17 7.59 -6.32 -14.05
CA THR A 17 7.24 -7.44 -14.91
C THR A 17 5.81 -7.91 -14.61
N ASP A 18 5.19 -8.66 -15.52
CA ASP A 18 3.82 -9.18 -15.28
C ASP A 18 3.76 -10.11 -14.06
N GLN A 19 4.83 -10.87 -13.80
CA GLN A 19 4.95 -11.68 -12.58
C GLN A 19 4.98 -10.80 -11.32
N GLN A 20 5.73 -9.69 -11.34
CA GLN A 20 5.76 -8.75 -10.22
C GLN A 20 4.42 -8.04 -10.05
N LYS A 21 3.72 -7.68 -11.13
CA LYS A 21 2.37 -7.09 -11.05
C LYS A 21 1.38 -8.04 -10.38
N ALA A 22 1.40 -9.32 -10.75
CA ALA A 22 0.55 -10.32 -10.11
C ALA A 22 0.85 -10.41 -8.60
N ALA A 23 2.13 -10.54 -8.23
CA ALA A 23 2.52 -10.61 -6.81
C ALA A 23 2.16 -9.34 -6.03
N VAL A 24 2.30 -8.15 -6.62
CA VAL A 24 1.88 -6.88 -5.99
C VAL A 24 0.35 -6.80 -5.86
N THR A 25 -0.39 -7.32 -6.83
CA THR A 25 -1.85 -7.42 -6.77
C THR A 25 -2.26 -8.30 -5.60
N ASP A 26 -1.65 -9.48 -5.46
CA ASP A 26 -1.94 -10.43 -4.37
C ASP A 26 -1.67 -9.81 -2.98
N VAL A 27 -0.57 -9.04 -2.85
CA VAL A 27 -0.27 -8.31 -1.61
C VAL A 27 -1.37 -7.29 -1.30
N LEU A 28 -1.79 -6.49 -2.28
CA LEU A 28 -2.80 -5.46 -2.08
C LEU A 28 -4.20 -6.07 -1.82
N ASP A 29 -4.57 -7.13 -2.53
CA ASP A 29 -5.84 -7.84 -2.32
C ASP A 29 -5.89 -8.45 -0.91
N GLY A 30 -4.77 -9.03 -0.44
CA GLY A 30 -4.65 -9.56 0.91
C GLY A 30 -4.83 -8.51 2.03
N THR A 31 -4.69 -7.22 1.72
CA THR A 31 -4.90 -6.13 2.68
C THR A 31 -6.36 -5.69 2.79
N LEU A 32 -7.21 -6.02 1.82
CA LEU A 32 -8.61 -5.59 1.80
C LEU A 32 -9.40 -6.06 3.03
N PRO A 33 -9.35 -7.34 3.45
CA PRO A 33 -10.10 -7.79 4.61
C PRO A 33 -9.64 -7.10 5.91
N LYS A 34 -8.33 -6.87 6.06
CA LYS A 34 -7.77 -6.15 7.21
C LYS A 34 -8.26 -4.70 7.25
N ARG A 35 -8.22 -4.01 6.11
CA ARG A 35 -8.72 -2.65 5.98
C ARG A 35 -10.21 -2.56 6.30
N GLU A 36 -10.99 -3.49 5.77
CA GLU A 36 -12.44 -3.55 6.03
C GLU A 36 -12.73 -3.78 7.51
N ALA A 37 -12.00 -4.68 8.18
CA ALA A 37 -12.13 -4.93 9.61
C ALA A 37 -11.89 -3.67 10.45
N VAL A 38 -10.83 -2.88 10.15
CA VAL A 38 -10.55 -1.61 10.84
C VAL A 38 -11.68 -0.61 10.64
N LEU A 39 -12.20 -0.49 9.41
CA LEU A 39 -13.30 0.44 9.11
C LEU A 39 -14.62 0.02 9.78
N ILE A 40 -14.88 -1.28 9.90
CA ILE A 40 -16.03 -1.82 10.62
C ILE A 40 -15.89 -1.53 12.12
N ALA A 41 -14.74 -1.84 12.73
CA ALA A 41 -14.50 -1.56 14.15
C ALA A 41 -14.63 -0.07 14.47
N LEU A 42 -14.15 0.82 13.58
CA LEU A 42 -14.34 2.26 13.73
C LEU A 42 -15.81 2.67 13.61
N ARG A 43 -16.54 2.11 12.64
CA ARG A 43 -17.98 2.39 12.44
C ARG A 43 -18.81 1.94 13.64
N ASP A 44 -18.44 0.82 14.24
CA ASP A 44 -19.16 0.19 15.35
C ASP A 44 -18.68 0.75 16.72
N ASP A 45 -17.91 1.86 16.71
CA ASP A 45 -17.35 2.56 17.87
C ASP A 45 -16.51 1.65 18.80
N GLU A 46 -15.96 0.54 18.27
CA GLU A 46 -15.10 -0.40 19.02
C GLU A 46 -13.68 0.13 19.20
N ILE A 47 -13.22 0.99 18.28
CA ILE A 47 -11.90 1.64 18.31
C ILE A 47 -12.04 3.15 18.07
N SER A 48 -11.07 3.92 18.54
CA SER A 48 -11.04 5.37 18.27
C SER A 48 -10.62 5.67 16.83
N LEU A 49 -10.89 6.90 16.36
CA LEU A 49 -10.38 7.37 15.08
C LEU A 49 -8.83 7.38 15.05
N GLU A 50 -8.19 7.69 16.17
CA GLU A 50 -6.73 7.69 16.28
C GLU A 50 -6.16 6.28 16.10
N ASP A 51 -6.76 5.28 16.76
CA ASP A 51 -6.37 3.88 16.63
C ASP A 51 -6.58 3.37 15.21
N ALA A 52 -7.75 3.67 14.61
CA ALA A 52 -8.05 3.28 13.24
C ALA A 52 -7.05 3.88 12.23
N LEU A 53 -6.64 5.14 12.43
CA LEU A 53 -5.59 5.76 11.60
C LEU A 53 -4.23 5.06 11.81
N GLY A 54 -3.88 4.73 13.05
CA GLY A 54 -2.67 3.98 13.38
C GLY A 54 -2.62 2.61 12.71
N ASP A 55 -3.72 1.86 12.76
CA ASP A 55 -3.83 0.54 12.14
C ASP A 55 -3.74 0.61 10.61
N LEU A 56 -4.41 1.59 9.99
CA LEU A 56 -4.33 1.80 8.55
C LEU A 56 -2.92 2.23 8.09
N MET A 57 -2.22 3.01 8.90
CA MET A 57 -0.82 3.36 8.65
C MET A 57 0.09 2.14 8.75
N THR A 58 -0.10 1.31 9.78
CA THR A 58 0.63 0.05 9.96
C THR A 58 0.41 -0.88 8.78
N LEU A 59 -0.84 -1.08 8.37
CA LEU A 59 -1.20 -1.92 7.21
C LEU A 59 -0.55 -1.43 5.92
N LYS A 60 -0.50 -0.10 5.72
CA LYS A 60 0.18 0.50 4.59
C LYS A 60 1.69 0.23 4.62
N ASP A 61 2.34 0.36 5.77
CA ASP A 61 3.77 0.13 5.91
C ASP A 61 4.13 -1.35 5.73
N GLU A 62 3.32 -2.26 6.27
CA GLU A 62 3.40 -3.71 6.01
C GLU A 62 3.28 -4.01 4.51
N SER A 63 2.32 -3.40 3.82
CA SER A 63 2.11 -3.58 2.38
C SER A 63 3.33 -3.10 1.58
N ILE A 64 3.92 -1.96 1.97
CA ILE A 64 5.13 -1.44 1.31
C ILE A 64 6.32 -2.37 1.56
N ALA A 65 6.47 -2.92 2.76
CA ALA A 65 7.52 -3.89 3.07
C ALA A 65 7.37 -5.16 2.21
N ALA A 66 6.17 -5.74 2.15
CA ALA A 66 5.90 -6.91 1.31
C ALA A 66 6.13 -6.64 -0.19
N ILE A 67 5.76 -5.44 -0.68
CA ILE A 67 6.06 -5.03 -2.06
C ILE A 67 7.58 -4.94 -2.28
N ARG A 68 8.35 -4.40 -1.33
CA ARG A 68 9.82 -4.30 -1.47
C ARG A 68 10.48 -5.66 -1.66
N ASP A 69 9.98 -6.70 -1.02
CA ASP A 69 10.54 -8.06 -1.14
C ASP A 69 10.31 -8.69 -2.54
N ILE A 70 9.36 -8.16 -3.32
CA ILE A 70 9.09 -8.57 -4.71
C ILE A 70 10.02 -7.86 -5.71
N LEU A 71 10.60 -6.72 -5.32
CA LEU A 71 11.36 -5.85 -6.20
C LEU A 71 12.84 -6.22 -6.25
N ILE A 72 13.48 -5.94 -7.40
CA ILE A 72 14.93 -5.96 -7.49
C ILE A 72 15.52 -4.64 -6.97
N GLU A 73 16.81 -4.65 -6.63
CA GLU A 73 17.51 -3.50 -6.04
C GLU A 73 17.29 -2.17 -6.80
N LYS A 74 17.37 -2.19 -8.14
CA LYS A 74 17.12 -1.01 -8.98
C LYS A 74 15.71 -0.44 -8.78
N GLN A 75 14.70 -1.31 -8.63
CA GLN A 75 13.31 -0.91 -8.42
C GLN A 75 13.08 -0.43 -6.99
N ILE A 76 13.73 -1.05 -6.00
CA ILE A 76 13.73 -0.60 -4.61
C ILE A 76 14.26 0.84 -4.52
N ASN A 77 15.40 1.13 -5.15
CA ASN A 77 15.97 2.47 -5.18
C ASN A 77 15.01 3.51 -5.80
N ARG A 78 14.26 3.14 -6.85
CA ARG A 78 13.21 3.99 -7.43
C ARG A 78 12.06 4.20 -6.44
N LEU A 79 11.58 3.15 -5.79
CA LEU A 79 10.50 3.22 -4.80
C LEU A 79 10.87 4.13 -3.63
N GLU A 80 12.11 4.04 -3.13
CA GLU A 80 12.63 4.88 -2.06
C GLU A 80 12.74 6.36 -2.49
N ALA A 81 13.16 6.62 -3.73
CA ALA A 81 13.20 7.98 -4.29
C ALA A 81 11.81 8.63 -4.44
N LEU A 82 10.72 7.85 -4.43
CA LEU A 82 9.34 8.35 -4.45
C LEU A 82 8.81 8.73 -3.06
N LYS A 83 9.43 8.27 -1.97
CA LYS A 83 8.99 8.60 -0.59
C LYS A 83 8.95 10.10 -0.29
N PRO A 84 9.93 10.94 -0.71
CA PRO A 84 9.88 12.39 -0.49
C PRO A 84 8.74 13.08 -1.24
N LEU A 85 8.36 12.57 -2.41
CA LEU A 85 7.25 13.12 -3.21
C LEU A 85 5.89 12.83 -2.57
N ARG A 86 5.77 11.70 -1.87
CA ARG A 86 4.56 11.33 -1.10
C ARG A 86 4.23 12.33 0.01
N MET A 87 5.22 12.97 0.64
CA MET A 87 4.98 14.01 1.66
C MET A 87 4.37 15.30 1.08
N ARG A 88 4.57 15.58 -0.21
CA ARG A 88 4.05 16.80 -0.85
C ARG A 88 2.59 16.68 -1.29
N PHE A 89 2.09 15.46 -1.46
CA PHE A 89 0.69 15.17 -1.83
C PHE A 89 -0.16 14.65 -0.65
N ALA A 90 0.39 14.52 0.56
CA ALA A 90 -0.37 14.10 1.75
C ALA A 90 -1.20 15.24 2.40
N ARG A 91 -1.33 16.40 1.72
CA ARG A 91 -2.40 17.38 2.00
C ARG A 91 -3.62 17.04 1.14
N TRP A 92 -4.40 16.06 1.57
CA TRP A 92 -5.79 15.88 1.19
C TRP A 92 -6.60 15.67 2.46
#